data_AF-A0A7J6SY50-F1
#
_entry.id   AF-A0A7J6SY50-F1
#
_cell.length_a   1.000
_cell.length_b   1.000
_cell.length_c   1.000
_cell.angle_alpha   90.00
_cell.angle_beta   90.00
_cell.angle_gamma   90.00
#
_symmetry.space_group_name_H-M   'P 1'
#
loop_
_entity.id
_entity.type
_entity.pdbx_description
1 polymer ?
#
loop_
_entity_poly.entity_id
_entity_poly.type
_entity_poly.pdbx_seq_one_letter_code
_entity_poly.pdbx_strand_id
1 'polypeptide(L)'
;MSQSSFHHLSWFSPGNSSLDGKKPPTEPARMFTDDPTGVVTSFFLCGSVFMFYLYQNGSVRKSCDLASMFHHVTAMVIALGVIITNWNELVTTNASYAYNSDHKLVNTLQYFNIGYFLYDSIHVLSWDRKFIPHHAVAIAGFGLSDIANVFGLANAVNTFITEMGSVMYNYYNSHKSTRTYIIFVAAYSVSRLIFLAYSVLVFYQAVTPPPAAVYPWWAPIVMISLQLMLFVVNLKFLLVHWRKLRKILRKERESGSKVEKETTTDDEILGDDEKAVGAARARNVPVIGRNPSQWPA
;
A
#
# COMPACT_ATOMS: atom_id res chain seq x y z
N MET A 1 -22.03 17.05 -43.26
CA MET A 1 -21.64 15.63 -43.14
C MET A 1 -20.32 15.59 -42.41
N SER A 2 -20.33 15.02 -41.19
CA SER A 2 -19.19 14.94 -40.28
C SER A 2 -18.23 13.84 -40.74
N GLN A 3 -16.95 14.15 -40.93
CA GLN A 3 -15.89 13.15 -41.03
C GLN A 3 -15.20 13.07 -39.66
N SER A 4 -15.37 11.92 -39.02
CA SER A 4 -14.76 11.52 -37.76
C SER A 4 -13.26 11.25 -37.96
N SER A 5 -12.42 12.07 -37.32
CA SER A 5 -11.00 11.78 -37.15
C SER A 5 -10.81 10.70 -36.08
N PHE A 6 -10.55 9.47 -36.51
CA PHE A 6 -10.01 8.44 -35.63
C PHE A 6 -8.54 8.75 -35.36
N HIS A 7 -8.22 9.07 -34.11
CA HIS A 7 -6.84 9.14 -33.63
C HIS A 7 -6.22 7.74 -33.71
N HIS A 8 -5.23 7.59 -34.60
CA HIS A 8 -4.36 6.42 -34.66
C HIS A 8 -3.52 6.35 -33.38
N LEU A 9 -3.88 5.43 -32.47
CA LEU A 9 -2.99 4.96 -31.41
C LEU A 9 -1.89 4.11 -32.08
N SER A 10 -0.73 4.70 -32.37
CA SER A 10 0.45 3.96 -32.84
C SER A 10 1.09 3.22 -31.67
N TRP A 11 0.64 1.99 -31.45
CA TRP A 11 1.33 0.98 -30.64
C TRP A 11 2.58 0.51 -31.39
N PHE A 12 3.76 0.70 -30.77
CA PHE A 12 5.06 0.06 -30.98
C PHE A 12 5.56 -0.19 -32.42
N SER A 13 6.70 0.41 -32.74
CA SER A 13 7.69 -0.21 -33.63
C SER A 13 8.98 -0.43 -32.83
N PRO A 14 9.56 -1.65 -32.79
CA PRO A 14 10.87 -1.86 -32.17
C PRO A 14 11.93 -1.30 -33.12
N GLY A 15 12.19 -0.01 -32.98
CA GLY A 15 13.27 0.69 -33.69
C GLY A 15 14.62 0.27 -33.12
N ASN A 16 15.24 -0.71 -33.77
CA ASN A 16 16.67 -0.95 -33.66
C ASN A 16 17.37 0.26 -34.30
N SER A 17 17.83 1.23 -33.51
CA SER A 17 18.68 2.32 -33.98
C SER A 17 19.90 2.46 -33.08
N SER A 18 20.99 1.84 -33.52
CA SER A 18 22.36 2.21 -33.17
C SER A 18 22.64 3.66 -33.55
N LEU A 19 23.41 4.35 -32.71
CA LEU A 19 24.00 5.69 -32.89
C LEU A 19 23.14 6.86 -32.39
N ASP A 20 23.25 7.14 -31.09
CA ASP A 20 23.60 8.48 -30.62
C ASP A 20 24.28 8.37 -29.26
N GLY A 21 25.40 9.06 -29.07
CA GLY A 21 26.35 8.96 -27.95
C GLY A 21 25.82 9.41 -26.57
N LYS A 22 24.58 9.10 -26.22
CA LYS A 22 24.13 9.12 -24.83
C LYS A 22 24.69 7.89 -24.15
N LYS A 23 25.43 8.10 -23.05
CA LYS A 23 25.88 7.00 -22.18
C LYS A 23 24.71 6.04 -21.97
N PRO A 24 24.88 4.73 -22.24
CA PRO A 24 23.92 3.74 -21.78
C PRO A 24 23.79 3.88 -20.27
N PRO A 25 22.69 3.38 -19.65
CA PRO A 25 22.51 3.46 -18.20
C PRO A 25 23.82 3.11 -17.51
N THR A 26 24.23 3.91 -16.53
CA THR A 26 25.28 3.55 -15.58
C THR A 26 24.75 2.39 -14.74
N GLU A 27 24.74 1.23 -15.38
CA GLU A 27 24.26 -0.07 -14.94
C GLU A 27 22.76 -0.15 -14.55
N PRO A 28 22.04 -1.24 -14.89
CA PRO A 28 20.84 -1.57 -14.13
C PRO A 28 21.23 -1.66 -12.66
N ALA A 29 20.43 -1.14 -11.72
CA ALA A 29 20.64 -1.46 -10.31
C ALA A 29 20.54 -2.98 -10.17
N ARG A 30 21.68 -3.62 -9.88
CA ARG A 30 21.86 -5.07 -9.75
C ARG A 30 21.75 -5.52 -8.29
N MET A 31 20.85 -4.93 -7.51
CA MET A 31 21.01 -4.99 -6.06
C MET A 31 20.44 -6.27 -5.44
N PHE A 32 19.41 -6.90 -6.00
CA PHE A 32 19.07 -8.29 -5.65
C PHE A 32 20.16 -9.32 -6.01
N THR A 33 21.07 -9.01 -6.96
CA THR A 33 22.12 -9.94 -7.37
C THR A 33 23.44 -9.74 -6.63
N ASP A 34 23.73 -8.54 -6.11
CA ASP A 34 25.05 -8.22 -5.55
C ASP A 34 25.06 -7.94 -4.03
N ASP A 35 23.97 -7.42 -3.42
CA ASP A 35 23.91 -7.19 -1.97
C ASP A 35 22.49 -7.29 -1.35
N PRO A 36 22.08 -8.48 -0.87
CA PRO A 36 20.79 -8.66 -0.21
C PRO A 36 20.74 -8.15 1.24
N THR A 37 21.80 -7.51 1.75
CA THR A 37 21.93 -7.15 3.18
C THR A 37 20.75 -6.31 3.67
N GLY A 38 20.25 -5.36 2.87
CA GLY A 38 19.09 -4.55 3.27
C GLY A 38 17.83 -5.37 3.57
N VAL A 39 17.55 -6.38 2.74
CA VAL A 39 16.40 -7.28 2.91
C VAL A 39 16.58 -8.14 4.15
N VAL A 40 17.79 -8.70 4.32
CA VAL A 40 18.15 -9.55 5.46
C VAL A 40 18.08 -8.77 6.77
N THR A 41 18.65 -7.57 6.81
CA THR A 41 18.60 -6.69 7.99
C THR A 41 17.16 -6.34 8.36
N SER A 42 16.32 -6.00 7.38
CA SER A 42 14.90 -5.73 7.62
C SER A 42 14.16 -6.95 8.16
N PHE A 43 14.37 -8.12 7.56
CA PHE A 43 13.78 -9.38 8.02
C PHE A 43 14.12 -9.65 9.50
N PHE A 44 15.41 -9.57 9.85
CA PHE A 44 15.84 -9.80 11.23
C PHE A 44 15.36 -8.71 12.18
N LEU A 45 15.34 -7.44 11.76
CA LEU A 45 14.82 -6.34 12.56
C LEU A 45 13.35 -6.58 12.94
N CYS A 46 12.50 -6.89 11.95
CA CYS A 46 11.08 -7.18 12.20
C CYS A 46 10.90 -8.42 13.10
N GLY A 47 11.70 -9.47 12.87
CA GLY A 47 11.70 -10.66 13.73
C GLY A 47 12.15 -10.38 15.16
N SER A 48 13.20 -9.56 15.36
CA SER A 48 13.67 -9.15 16.68
C SER A 48 12.64 -8.31 17.42
N VAL A 49 11.95 -7.39 16.73
CA VAL A 49 10.85 -6.60 17.32
C VAL A 49 9.73 -7.50 17.80
N PHE A 50 9.34 -8.50 16.99
CA PHE A 50 8.35 -9.49 17.42
C PHE A 50 8.82 -10.28 18.64
N MET A 51 10.04 -10.82 18.62
CA MET A 51 10.58 -11.60 19.74
C MET A 51 10.68 -10.78 21.02
N PHE A 52 11.05 -9.50 20.91
CA PHE A 52 11.06 -8.56 22.01
C PHE A 52 9.65 -8.40 22.63
N TYR A 53 8.63 -8.16 21.81
CA TYR A 53 7.26 -8.04 22.31
C TYR A 53 6.69 -9.36 22.83
N LEU A 54 7.10 -10.49 22.24
CA LEU A 54 6.70 -11.82 22.70
C LEU A 54 7.27 -12.10 24.08
N TYR A 55 8.55 -11.77 24.30
CA TYR A 55 9.20 -11.87 25.60
C TYR A 55 8.51 -11.00 26.66
N GLN A 56 8.11 -9.77 26.31
CA GLN A 56 7.45 -8.86 27.25
C GLN A 56 5.99 -9.23 27.55
N ASN A 57 5.23 -9.66 26.55
CA ASN A 57 3.77 -9.78 26.66
C ASN A 57 3.26 -11.23 26.74
N GLY A 58 4.11 -12.22 26.43
CA GLY A 58 3.76 -13.65 26.38
C GLY A 58 2.69 -14.03 25.34
N SER A 59 2.20 -13.07 24.56
CA SER A 59 1.11 -13.24 23.62
C SER A 59 1.60 -13.06 22.19
N VAL A 60 1.58 -14.15 21.42
CA VAL A 60 1.92 -14.14 19.99
C VAL A 60 1.10 -13.09 19.26
N ARG A 61 -0.24 -13.13 19.39
CA ARG A 61 -1.14 -12.20 18.71
C ARG A 61 -0.82 -10.73 18.98
N LYS A 62 -0.67 -10.33 20.24
CA LYS A 62 -0.35 -8.93 20.57
C LYS A 62 1.01 -8.53 20.02
N SER A 63 1.97 -9.45 20.03
CA SER A 63 3.32 -9.21 19.50
C SER A 63 3.32 -9.05 17.98
N CYS A 64 2.48 -9.82 17.28
CA CYS A 64 2.25 -9.64 15.84
C CYS A 64 1.67 -8.26 15.54
N ASP A 65 0.60 -7.87 16.25
CA ASP A 65 -0.06 -6.57 16.05
C ASP A 65 0.94 -5.42 16.27
N LEU A 66 1.81 -5.52 17.29
CA LEU A 66 2.83 -4.52 17.60
C LEU A 66 3.99 -4.52 16.59
N ALA A 67 4.48 -5.68 16.15
CA ALA A 67 5.53 -5.78 15.14
C ALA A 67 5.05 -5.28 13.76
N SER A 68 3.81 -5.58 13.39
CA SER A 68 3.15 -5.06 12.20
C SER A 68 2.98 -3.54 12.29
N MET A 69 2.52 -3.02 13.44
CA MET A 69 2.45 -1.57 13.67
C MET A 69 3.80 -0.87 13.58
N PHE A 70 4.87 -1.47 14.12
CA PHE A 70 6.23 -0.98 13.97
C PHE A 70 6.60 -0.87 12.49
N HIS A 71 6.39 -1.93 11.72
CA HIS A 71 6.66 -1.91 10.28
C HIS A 71 5.89 -0.80 9.57
N HIS A 72 4.57 -0.72 9.77
CA HIS A 72 3.73 0.28 9.10
C HIS A 72 4.21 1.71 9.41
N VAL A 73 4.51 2.02 10.67
CA VAL A 73 5.00 3.35 11.04
C VAL A 73 6.38 3.63 10.43
N THR A 74 7.31 2.69 10.51
CA THR A 74 8.66 2.88 9.97
C THR A 74 8.66 3.02 8.46
N ALA A 75 7.93 2.16 7.73
CA ALA A 75 7.78 2.24 6.28
C ALA A 75 7.11 3.56 5.86
N MET A 76 6.09 4.01 6.58
CA MET A 76 5.46 5.32 6.36
C MET A 76 6.46 6.46 6.53
N VAL A 77 7.29 6.45 7.56
CA VAL A 77 8.30 7.51 7.81
C VAL A 77 9.38 7.51 6.73
N ILE A 78 9.90 6.34 6.34
CA ILE A 78 10.89 6.25 5.26
C ILE A 78 10.29 6.74 3.94
N ALA A 79 9.06 6.33 3.62
CA ALA A 79 8.34 6.78 2.43
C ALA A 79 8.12 8.29 2.42
N LEU A 80 7.74 8.88 3.56
CA LEU A 80 7.65 10.34 3.70
C LEU A 80 9.01 11.01 3.45
N GLY A 81 10.10 10.42 3.94
CA GLY A 81 11.46 10.89 3.65
C GLY A 81 11.79 10.90 2.17
N VAL A 82 11.43 9.83 1.43
CA VAL A 82 11.55 9.78 -0.04
C VAL A 82 10.74 10.90 -0.69
N ILE A 83 9.50 11.11 -0.23
CA ILE A 83 8.59 12.13 -0.80
C ILE A 83 9.15 13.53 -0.62
N ILE A 84 9.60 13.87 0.59
CA ILE A 84 10.11 15.21 0.91
C ILE A 84 11.40 15.49 0.14
N THR A 85 12.33 14.53 0.10
CA THR A 85 13.64 14.72 -0.53
C THR A 85 13.57 14.78 -2.05
N ASN A 86 12.55 14.17 -2.67
CA ASN A 86 12.41 14.06 -4.13
C ASN A 86 11.13 14.74 -4.65
N TRP A 87 10.58 15.69 -3.90
CA TRP A 87 9.29 16.34 -4.21
C TRP A 87 9.21 16.89 -5.64
N ASN A 88 10.27 17.56 -6.10
CA ASN A 88 10.30 18.13 -7.43
C ASN A 88 10.19 17.05 -8.50
N GLU A 89 10.98 15.99 -8.43
CA GLU A 89 10.97 14.92 -9.42
C GLU A 89 9.64 14.14 -9.41
N LEU A 90 9.07 13.96 -8.21
CA LEU A 90 7.76 13.35 -8.02
C LEU A 90 6.63 14.11 -8.72
N VAL A 91 6.68 15.44 -8.69
CA VAL A 91 5.59 16.29 -9.19
C VAL A 91 5.81 16.71 -10.65
N THR A 92 7.04 17.01 -11.06
CA THR A 92 7.29 17.75 -12.31
C THR A 92 8.01 16.96 -13.39
N THR A 93 8.82 15.95 -13.03
CA THR A 93 9.82 15.41 -13.95
C THR A 93 9.48 14.00 -14.41
N ASN A 94 9.62 12.98 -13.55
CA ASN A 94 9.35 11.60 -13.94
C ASN A 94 9.29 10.64 -12.74
N ALA A 95 8.23 10.67 -11.94
CA ALA A 95 8.06 9.69 -10.87
C ALA A 95 7.89 8.25 -11.40
N SER A 96 7.35 8.11 -12.62
CA SER A 96 7.02 6.82 -13.21
C SER A 96 8.24 5.98 -13.56
N TYR A 97 9.31 6.57 -14.12
CA TYR A 97 10.51 5.83 -14.54
C TYR A 97 11.82 6.47 -14.06
N ALA A 98 11.79 7.26 -13.00
CA ALA A 98 13.01 7.66 -12.30
C ALA A 98 13.79 6.43 -11.85
N TYR A 99 15.12 6.48 -11.97
CA TYR A 99 15.96 5.36 -11.61
C TYR A 99 16.08 5.22 -10.10
N ASN A 100 15.85 4.02 -9.57
CA ASN A 100 15.94 3.78 -8.13
C ASN A 100 17.37 4.04 -7.60
N SER A 101 18.38 3.76 -8.43
CA SER A 101 19.80 4.02 -8.15
C SER A 101 20.11 5.48 -7.80
N ASP A 102 19.32 6.41 -8.30
CA ASP A 102 19.51 7.85 -8.06
C ASP A 102 18.95 8.27 -6.70
N HIS A 103 18.16 7.39 -6.06
CA HIS A 103 17.33 7.67 -4.89
C HIS A 103 17.63 6.71 -3.73
N LYS A 104 18.67 6.98 -2.93
CA LYS A 104 19.11 6.07 -1.85
C LYS A 104 18.00 5.61 -0.90
N LEU A 105 17.08 6.50 -0.51
CA LEU A 105 15.98 6.17 0.41
C LEU A 105 14.91 5.27 -0.23
N VAL A 106 14.79 5.26 -1.56
CA VAL A 106 13.88 4.36 -2.27
C VAL A 106 14.31 2.91 -2.04
N ASN A 107 15.61 2.61 -2.23
CA ASN A 107 16.13 1.26 -2.04
C ASN A 107 15.94 0.81 -0.59
N THR A 108 16.22 1.68 0.38
CA THR A 108 15.96 1.41 1.79
C THR A 108 14.49 1.06 2.03
N LEU A 109 13.55 1.82 1.46
CA LEU A 109 12.11 1.56 1.58
C LEU A 109 11.73 0.21 0.97
N GLN A 110 12.20 -0.09 -0.23
CA GLN A 110 11.91 -1.33 -0.94
C GLN A 110 12.40 -2.54 -0.14
N TYR A 111 13.65 -2.53 0.31
CA TYR A 111 14.21 -3.63 1.09
C TYR A 111 13.57 -3.77 2.46
N PHE A 112 13.21 -2.66 3.08
CA PHE A 112 12.46 -2.68 4.34
C PHE A 112 11.08 -3.35 4.18
N ASN A 113 10.40 -3.11 3.06
CA ASN A 113 9.14 -3.78 2.76
C ASN A 113 9.33 -5.25 2.40
N ILE A 114 10.30 -5.59 1.54
CA ILE A 114 10.56 -6.98 1.14
C ILE A 114 10.96 -7.83 2.36
N GLY A 115 11.88 -7.34 3.20
CA GLY A 115 12.31 -8.03 4.41
C GLY A 115 11.16 -8.28 5.38
N TYR A 116 10.31 -7.28 5.59
CA TYR A 116 9.08 -7.43 6.38
C TYR A 116 8.13 -8.47 5.77
N PHE A 117 7.81 -8.40 4.48
CA PHE A 117 6.86 -9.35 3.87
C PHE A 117 7.38 -10.78 3.88
N LEU A 118 8.69 -10.99 3.76
CA LEU A 118 9.31 -12.30 3.93
C LEU A 118 9.18 -12.79 5.38
N TYR A 119 9.50 -11.93 6.36
CA TYR A 119 9.33 -12.23 7.78
C TYR A 119 7.89 -12.60 8.11
N ASP A 120 6.94 -11.75 7.72
CA ASP A 120 5.53 -11.91 8.04
C ASP A 120 4.94 -13.15 7.33
N SER A 121 5.41 -13.46 6.12
CA SER A 121 5.02 -14.71 5.43
C SER A 121 5.49 -15.95 6.20
N ILE A 122 6.74 -16.00 6.67
CA ILE A 122 7.25 -17.12 7.46
C ILE A 122 6.51 -17.22 8.79
N HIS A 123 6.27 -16.08 9.45
CA HIS A 123 5.53 -16.01 10.69
C HIS A 123 4.10 -16.56 10.51
N VAL A 124 3.36 -16.08 9.51
CA VAL A 124 1.98 -16.53 9.24
C VAL A 124 1.95 -18.00 8.85
N LEU A 125 2.92 -18.49 8.07
CA LEU A 125 3.02 -19.91 7.76
C LEU A 125 3.29 -20.77 9.01
N SER A 126 4.12 -20.28 9.93
CA SER A 126 4.51 -21.01 11.14
C SER A 126 3.41 -21.04 12.19
N TRP A 127 2.74 -19.91 12.43
CA TRP A 127 1.79 -19.75 13.55
C TRP A 127 0.33 -19.85 13.11
N ASP A 128 -0.02 -19.34 11.93
CA ASP A 128 -1.40 -19.34 11.42
C ASP A 128 -1.67 -20.40 10.35
N ARG A 129 -0.60 -21.03 9.80
CA ARG A 129 -0.64 -22.00 8.70
C ARG A 129 -1.43 -21.49 7.49
N LYS A 130 -1.28 -20.20 7.18
CA LYS A 130 -1.95 -19.54 6.05
C LYS A 130 -0.94 -19.02 5.05
N PHE A 131 -1.36 -18.98 3.79
CA PHE A 131 -0.66 -18.23 2.75
C PHE A 131 -1.36 -16.91 2.51
N ILE A 132 -0.58 -15.86 2.32
CA ILE A 132 -1.07 -14.51 2.08
C ILE A 132 -0.66 -14.09 0.67
N PRO A 133 -1.53 -14.26 -0.34
CA PRO A 133 -1.19 -13.94 -1.74
C PRO A 133 -0.72 -12.51 -1.96
N HIS A 134 -1.18 -11.57 -1.13
CA HIS A 134 -0.77 -10.17 -1.27
C HIS A 134 0.71 -9.95 -0.92
N HIS A 135 1.32 -10.75 -0.03
CA HIS A 135 2.76 -10.67 0.25
C HIS A 135 3.58 -11.11 -0.97
N ALA A 136 3.19 -12.20 -1.64
CA ALA A 136 3.87 -12.66 -2.84
C ALA A 136 3.80 -11.62 -3.97
N VAL A 137 2.63 -10.99 -4.16
CA VAL A 137 2.45 -9.91 -5.13
C VAL A 137 3.27 -8.67 -4.75
N ALA A 138 3.33 -8.30 -3.47
CA ALA A 138 4.12 -7.17 -3.00
C ALA A 138 5.62 -7.41 -3.19
N ILE A 139 6.13 -8.58 -2.79
CA ILE A 139 7.53 -8.99 -3.00
C ILE A 139 7.88 -8.97 -4.49
N ALA A 140 7.01 -9.54 -5.34
CA ALA A 140 7.23 -9.51 -6.79
C ALA A 140 7.22 -8.07 -7.34
N GLY A 141 6.34 -7.20 -6.86
CA GLY A 141 6.28 -5.80 -7.26
C GLY A 141 7.55 -5.02 -6.91
N PHE A 142 8.02 -5.14 -5.67
CA PHE A 142 9.29 -4.53 -5.25
C PHE A 142 10.50 -5.16 -5.96
N GLY A 143 10.49 -6.48 -6.17
CA GLY A 143 11.50 -7.20 -6.93
C GLY A 143 11.60 -6.76 -8.39
N LEU A 144 10.47 -6.63 -9.08
CA LEU A 144 10.43 -6.09 -10.46
C LEU A 144 10.93 -4.64 -10.50
N SER A 145 10.57 -3.84 -9.50
CA SER A 145 11.02 -2.45 -9.39
C SER A 145 12.54 -2.36 -9.27
N ASP A 146 13.16 -3.21 -8.45
CA ASP A 146 14.62 -3.28 -8.30
C ASP A 146 15.30 -3.78 -9.58
N ILE A 147 14.86 -4.92 -10.13
CA ILE A 147 15.45 -5.53 -11.34
C ILE A 147 15.40 -4.57 -12.54
N ALA A 148 14.29 -3.83 -12.68
CA ALA A 148 14.14 -2.85 -13.75
C ALA A 148 14.76 -1.49 -13.43
N ASN A 149 15.24 -1.30 -12.19
CA ASN A 149 15.74 -0.04 -11.64
C ASN A 149 14.77 1.15 -11.85
N VAL A 150 13.47 0.93 -11.76
CA VAL A 150 12.44 1.97 -11.96
C VAL A 150 11.27 1.78 -11.00
N PHE A 151 10.31 2.72 -11.01
CA PHE A 151 9.07 2.74 -10.21
C PHE A 151 9.22 3.09 -8.73
N GLY A 152 10.44 3.23 -8.22
CA GLY A 152 10.67 3.40 -6.80
C GLY A 152 10.04 4.66 -6.20
N LEU A 153 10.09 5.79 -6.91
CA LEU A 153 9.43 7.02 -6.49
C LEU A 153 7.90 6.88 -6.46
N ALA A 154 7.29 6.33 -7.51
CA ALA A 154 5.86 6.04 -7.53
C ALA A 154 5.45 5.07 -6.41
N ASN A 155 6.27 4.05 -6.16
CA ASN A 155 6.05 3.07 -5.09
C ASN A 155 6.18 3.70 -3.69
N ALA A 156 7.02 4.72 -3.50
CA ALA A 156 7.12 5.41 -2.22
C ALA A 156 5.82 6.12 -1.84
N VAL A 157 5.17 6.81 -2.79
CA VAL A 157 3.86 7.44 -2.55
C VAL A 157 2.77 6.38 -2.29
N ASN A 158 2.76 5.30 -3.08
CA ASN A 158 1.85 4.17 -2.87
C ASN A 158 2.00 3.57 -1.45
N THR A 159 3.26 3.39 -1.03
CA THR A 159 3.61 2.87 0.30
C THR A 159 3.10 3.82 1.37
N PHE A 160 3.48 5.10 1.33
CA PHE A 160 3.10 6.10 2.34
C PHE A 160 1.58 6.09 2.65
N ILE A 161 0.74 6.11 1.61
CA ILE A 161 -0.73 6.14 1.78
C ILE A 161 -1.30 4.80 2.25
N THR A 162 -0.71 3.69 1.80
CA THR A 162 -1.11 2.35 2.26
C THR A 162 -0.80 2.19 3.74
N GLU A 163 0.43 2.54 4.15
CA GLU A 163 0.88 2.44 5.54
C GLU A 163 0.12 3.38 6.48
N MET A 164 -0.11 4.63 6.06
CA MET A 164 -0.96 5.56 6.81
C MET A 164 -2.37 4.98 7.02
N GLY A 165 -2.92 4.34 5.99
CA GLY A 165 -4.21 3.64 6.09
C GLY A 165 -4.20 2.52 7.12
N SER A 166 -3.16 1.68 7.11
CA SER A 166 -2.97 0.60 8.08
C SER A 166 -2.87 1.13 9.50
N VAL A 167 -2.08 2.19 9.74
CA VAL A 167 -1.95 2.85 11.05
C VAL A 167 -3.30 3.39 11.52
N MET A 168 -4.00 4.14 10.67
CA MET A 168 -5.29 4.73 11.03
C MET A 168 -6.37 3.66 11.30
N TYR A 169 -6.37 2.57 10.52
CA TYR A 169 -7.29 1.45 10.70
C TYR A 169 -7.02 0.70 12.01
N ASN A 170 -5.75 0.45 12.35
CA ASN A 170 -5.36 -0.17 13.61
C ASN A 170 -5.72 0.72 14.81
N TYR A 171 -5.56 2.04 14.69
CA TYR A 171 -6.03 2.98 15.70
C TYR A 171 -7.55 2.91 15.89
N TYR A 172 -8.32 2.90 14.79
CA TYR A 172 -9.77 2.75 14.83
C TYR A 172 -10.22 1.45 15.50
N ASN A 173 -9.58 0.32 15.15
CA ASN A 173 -9.93 -0.97 15.76
C ASN A 173 -9.64 -1.03 17.26
N SER A 174 -8.64 -0.29 17.73
CA SER A 174 -8.29 -0.20 19.14
C SER A 174 -9.22 0.76 19.92
N HIS A 175 -9.85 1.72 19.24
CA HIS A 175 -10.68 2.77 19.84
C HIS A 175 -12.03 2.90 19.13
N LYS A 176 -12.75 1.78 19.00
CA LYS A 176 -14.02 1.72 18.26
C LYS A 176 -15.03 2.69 18.84
N SER A 177 -15.34 3.73 18.07
CA SER A 177 -16.44 4.65 18.34
C SER A 177 -16.90 5.27 17.02
N THR A 178 -18.14 5.77 16.98
CA THR A 178 -18.68 6.51 15.83
C THR A 178 -17.80 7.73 15.51
N ARG A 179 -17.33 8.44 16.55
CA ARG A 179 -16.43 9.60 16.39
C ARG A 179 -15.09 9.20 15.78
N THR A 180 -14.46 8.13 16.27
CA THR A 180 -13.20 7.62 15.71
C THR A 180 -13.38 7.18 14.26
N TYR A 181 -14.52 6.56 13.92
CA TYR A 181 -14.84 6.17 12.55
C TYR A 181 -15.02 7.38 11.63
N ILE A 182 -15.73 8.43 12.07
CA ILE A 182 -15.92 9.65 11.27
C ILE A 182 -14.57 10.31 10.98
N ILE A 183 -13.72 10.47 12.01
CA ILE A 183 -12.38 11.05 11.87
C ILE A 183 -11.53 10.21 10.91
N PHE A 184 -11.54 8.88 11.09
CA PHE A 184 -10.86 7.93 10.21
C PHE A 184 -11.29 8.11 8.75
N VAL A 185 -12.60 8.06 8.48
CA VAL A 185 -13.13 8.17 7.12
C VAL A 185 -12.79 9.53 6.51
N ALA A 186 -12.93 10.63 7.26
CA ALA A 186 -12.66 11.97 6.75
C ALA A 186 -11.18 12.13 6.38
N ALA A 187 -10.26 11.86 7.32
CA ALA A 187 -8.83 12.00 7.09
C ALA A 187 -8.35 11.03 5.99
N TYR A 188 -8.83 9.78 6.00
CA TYR A 188 -8.40 8.81 5.01
C TYR A 188 -8.98 9.10 3.61
N SER A 189 -10.19 9.66 3.52
CA SER A 189 -10.75 10.12 2.24
C SER A 189 -9.91 11.24 1.62
N VAL A 190 -9.44 12.21 2.42
CA VAL A 190 -8.54 13.27 1.93
C VAL A 190 -7.26 12.66 1.37
N SER A 191 -6.64 11.72 2.09
CA SER A 191 -5.43 11.05 1.60
C SER A 191 -5.65 10.29 0.30
N ARG A 192 -6.80 9.62 0.16
CA ARG A 192 -7.17 8.84 -1.03
C ARG A 192 -7.47 9.75 -2.22
N LEU A 193 -7.98 10.97 -2.00
CA LEU A 193 -8.15 11.97 -3.05
C LEU A 193 -6.81 12.53 -3.55
N ILE A 194 -5.90 12.86 -2.64
CA ILE A 194 -4.52 13.26 -2.99
C ILE A 194 -3.87 12.16 -3.81
N PHE A 195 -4.05 10.90 -3.38
CA PHE A 195 -3.51 9.75 -4.09
C PHE A 195 -4.12 9.54 -5.47
N LEU A 196 -5.42 9.79 -5.61
CA LEU A 196 -6.10 9.72 -6.91
C LEU A 196 -5.50 10.73 -7.89
N ALA A 197 -5.31 11.98 -7.45
CA ALA A 197 -4.67 13.01 -8.24
C ALA A 197 -3.24 12.63 -8.63
N TYR A 198 -2.47 12.09 -7.68
CA TYR A 198 -1.12 11.60 -7.95
C TYR A 198 -1.11 10.41 -8.92
N SER A 199 -2.06 9.48 -8.80
CA SER A 199 -2.17 8.33 -9.71
C SER A 199 -2.43 8.79 -11.16
N VAL A 200 -3.22 9.85 -11.35
CA VAL A 200 -3.44 10.48 -12.65
C VAL A 200 -2.16 11.13 -13.18
N LEU A 201 -1.40 11.82 -12.33
CA LEU A 201 -0.11 12.39 -12.70
C LEU A 201 0.89 11.31 -13.13
N VAL A 202 1.05 10.24 -12.35
CA VAL A 202 1.96 9.14 -12.69
C VAL A 202 1.49 8.40 -13.94
N PHE A 203 0.17 8.23 -14.13
CA PHE A 203 -0.39 7.68 -15.36
C PHE A 203 0.01 8.56 -16.56
N TYR A 204 -0.15 9.88 -16.46
CA TYR A 204 0.28 10.81 -17.50
C TYR A 204 1.77 10.67 -17.80
N GLN A 205 2.63 10.72 -16.78
CA GLN A 205 4.07 10.51 -16.94
C GLN A 205 4.40 9.14 -17.58
N ALA A 206 3.65 8.10 -17.24
CA ALA A 206 3.84 6.76 -17.78
C ALA A 206 3.53 6.67 -19.28
N VAL A 207 2.56 7.45 -19.78
CA VAL A 207 2.19 7.51 -21.20
C VAL A 207 2.97 8.57 -21.98
N THR A 208 3.53 9.58 -21.32
CA THR A 208 4.43 10.58 -21.90
C THR A 208 5.79 10.62 -21.18
N PRO A 209 6.56 9.52 -21.23
CA PRO A 209 7.86 9.46 -20.59
C PRO A 209 8.85 10.45 -21.22
N PRO A 210 9.81 10.98 -20.44
CA PRO A 210 10.88 11.79 -21.00
C PRO A 210 11.64 11.03 -22.10
N PRO A 211 12.05 11.67 -23.21
CA PRO A 211 12.77 11.00 -24.30
C PRO A 211 14.12 10.37 -23.91
N ALA A 212 14.67 10.74 -22.74
CA ALA A 212 15.93 10.22 -22.22
C ALA A 212 15.73 9.03 -21.25
N ALA A 213 14.50 8.67 -20.89
CA ALA A 213 14.23 7.57 -19.99
C ALA A 213 14.47 6.23 -20.71
N VAL A 214 15.26 5.34 -20.10
CA VAL A 214 15.51 3.99 -20.61
C VAL A 214 14.95 3.01 -19.59
N TYR A 215 14.00 2.19 -20.02
CA TYR A 215 13.36 1.19 -19.18
C TYR A 215 12.96 -0.02 -20.03
N PRO A 216 12.72 -1.19 -19.43
CA PRO A 216 12.27 -2.36 -20.16
C PRO A 216 10.95 -2.11 -20.89
N TRP A 217 10.77 -2.69 -22.08
CA TRP A 217 9.57 -2.47 -22.91
C TRP A 217 8.24 -2.79 -22.20
N TRP A 218 8.25 -3.69 -21.22
CA TRP A 218 7.08 -4.09 -20.44
C TRP A 218 6.75 -3.11 -19.31
N ALA A 219 7.68 -2.23 -18.92
CA ALA A 219 7.54 -1.33 -17.78
C ALA A 219 6.31 -0.40 -17.87
N PRO A 220 5.98 0.18 -19.04
CA PRO A 220 4.76 0.97 -19.20
C PRO A 220 3.48 0.16 -18.96
N ILE A 221 3.43 -1.09 -19.43
CA ILE A 221 2.26 -1.95 -19.24
C ILE A 221 2.01 -2.18 -17.75
N VAL A 222 3.06 -2.46 -16.99
CA VAL A 222 2.98 -2.67 -15.54
C VAL A 222 2.57 -1.40 -14.82
N MET A 223 3.22 -0.26 -15.09
CA MET A 223 2.92 1.01 -14.44
C MET A 223 1.48 1.47 -14.72
N ILE A 224 1.06 1.45 -15.99
CA ILE A 224 -0.30 1.86 -16.38
C ILE A 224 -1.33 0.95 -15.71
N SER A 225 -1.13 -0.36 -15.74
CA SER A 225 -2.04 -1.32 -15.11
C SER A 225 -2.15 -1.11 -13.60
N LEU A 226 -1.01 -0.85 -12.94
CA LEU A 226 -0.97 -0.54 -11.51
C LEU A 226 -1.75 0.74 -11.20
N GLN A 227 -1.49 1.83 -11.93
CA GLN A 227 -2.19 3.11 -11.70
C GLN A 227 -3.70 3.01 -11.94
N LEU A 228 -4.13 2.25 -12.96
CA LEU A 228 -5.55 1.97 -13.19
C LEU A 228 -6.17 1.17 -12.04
N MET A 229 -5.47 0.14 -11.54
CA MET A 229 -5.95 -0.63 -10.40
C MET A 229 -6.06 0.23 -9.13
N LEU A 230 -5.05 1.06 -8.86
CA LEU A 230 -5.05 1.99 -7.73
C LEU A 230 -6.21 2.98 -7.85
N PHE A 231 -6.44 3.56 -9.03
CA PHE A 231 -7.57 4.43 -9.31
C PHE A 231 -8.91 3.75 -8.94
N VAL A 232 -9.13 2.52 -9.42
CA VAL A 232 -10.37 1.77 -9.14
C VAL A 232 -10.54 1.47 -7.66
N VAL A 233 -9.47 1.05 -6.97
CA VAL A 233 -9.49 0.75 -5.53
C VAL A 233 -9.80 2.02 -4.73
N ASN A 234 -9.15 3.13 -5.04
CA ASN A 234 -9.38 4.43 -4.39
C ASN A 234 -10.81 4.91 -4.59
N LEU A 235 -11.31 4.87 -5.83
CA LEU A 235 -12.66 5.29 -6.15
C LEU A 235 -13.70 4.43 -5.44
N LYS A 236 -13.52 3.11 -5.44
CA LYS A 236 -14.40 2.18 -4.72
C LYS A 236 -14.42 2.48 -3.22
N PHE A 237 -13.25 2.72 -2.61
CA PHE A 237 -13.15 3.09 -1.21
C PHE A 237 -13.96 4.36 -0.92
N LEU A 238 -13.71 5.44 -1.68
CA LEU A 238 -14.41 6.72 -1.51
C LEU A 238 -15.92 6.55 -1.63
N LEU A 239 -16.40 5.82 -2.64
CA LEU A 239 -17.84 5.60 -2.85
C LEU A 239 -18.49 4.83 -1.69
N VAL A 240 -17.84 3.79 -1.18
CA VAL A 240 -18.37 2.96 -0.08
C VAL A 240 -18.44 3.77 1.21
N HIS A 241 -17.33 4.41 1.59
CA HIS A 241 -17.26 5.11 2.86
C HIS A 241 -18.02 6.43 2.86
N TRP A 242 -18.12 7.12 1.72
CA TRP A 242 -18.99 8.28 1.57
C TRP A 242 -20.48 7.94 1.72
N ARG A 243 -20.93 6.80 1.17
CA ARG A 243 -22.30 6.31 1.37
C ARG A 243 -22.56 5.97 2.84
N LYS A 244 -21.62 5.28 3.51
CA LYS A 244 -21.73 4.95 4.94
C LYS A 244 -21.76 6.21 5.81
N LEU A 245 -20.84 7.15 5.58
CA LEU A 245 -20.76 8.40 6.33
C LEU A 245 -22.06 9.22 6.22
N ARG A 246 -22.62 9.34 5.01
CA ARG A 246 -23.92 10.00 4.81
C ARG A 246 -25.05 9.33 5.59
N LYS A 247 -25.08 7.99 5.67
CA LYS A 247 -26.09 7.28 6.47
C LYS A 247 -25.93 7.58 7.97
N ILE A 248 -24.70 7.57 8.49
CA ILE A 248 -24.42 7.86 9.91
C ILE A 248 -24.82 9.29 10.25
N LEU A 249 -24.35 10.27 9.48
CA LEU A 249 -24.66 11.69 9.70
C LEU A 249 -26.16 11.98 9.58
N ARG A 250 -26.86 11.29 8.68
CA ARG A 250 -28.32 11.40 8.56
C ARG A 250 -29.02 10.82 9.80
N LYS A 251 -28.60 9.64 10.27
CA LYS A 251 -29.15 9.03 11.50
C LYS A 251 -28.92 9.92 12.72
N GLU A 252 -27.72 10.48 12.89
CA GLU A 252 -27.41 11.42 13.99
C GLU A 252 -28.28 12.68 13.94
N ARG A 253 -28.57 13.20 12.74
CA ARG A 253 -29.48 14.34 12.56
C ARG A 253 -30.93 13.98 12.89
N GLU A 254 -31.37 12.78 12.51
CA GLU A 254 -32.72 12.28 12.78
C GLU A 254 -32.92 11.93 14.27
N SER A 255 -31.90 11.42 14.97
CA SER A 255 -31.92 11.13 16.40
C SER A 255 -31.74 12.37 17.27
N GLY A 256 -30.90 13.33 16.84
CA GLY A 256 -30.82 14.67 17.46
C GLY A 256 -32.10 15.49 17.32
N SER A 257 -32.95 15.17 16.33
CA SER A 257 -34.30 15.71 16.17
C SER A 257 -35.37 14.93 16.94
N LYS A 258 -35.04 13.76 17.50
CA LYS A 258 -35.94 12.87 18.25
C LYS A 258 -35.51 12.71 19.72
N VAL A 259 -35.01 13.77 20.35
CA VAL A 259 -35.01 13.85 21.82
C VAL A 259 -36.40 14.27 22.30
N GLU A 260 -37.36 13.40 22.04
CA GLU A 260 -38.35 12.99 23.03
C GLU A 260 -38.71 11.54 22.71
N LYS A 261 -38.23 10.66 23.59
CA LYS A 261 -38.48 9.21 23.73
C LYS A 261 -37.63 8.22 22.92
N GLU A 262 -37.03 7.36 23.74
CA GLU A 262 -36.52 6.01 23.53
C GLU A 262 -35.05 5.84 23.13
N THR A 263 -34.27 5.59 24.18
CA THR A 263 -33.01 4.86 24.23
C THR A 263 -33.08 3.60 23.35
N THR A 264 -32.41 3.64 22.20
CA THR A 264 -32.10 2.46 21.39
C THR A 264 -30.59 2.32 21.28
N THR A 265 -30.14 1.10 21.57
CA THR A 265 -28.76 0.64 21.79
C THR A 265 -27.91 0.64 20.50
N ASP A 266 -26.65 1.03 20.64
CA ASP A 266 -25.64 1.28 19.59
C ASP A 266 -25.20 0.05 18.74
N ASP A 267 -25.75 -1.14 18.98
CA ASP A 267 -25.22 -2.39 18.42
C ASP A 267 -25.59 -2.66 16.95
N GLU A 268 -26.62 -2.00 16.42
CA GLU A 268 -27.17 -2.33 15.08
C GLU A 268 -26.42 -1.65 13.92
N ILE A 269 -25.61 -0.62 14.20
CA ILE A 269 -24.87 0.14 13.16
C ILE A 269 -23.52 -0.53 12.82
N LEU A 270 -22.99 -1.36 13.73
CA LEU A 270 -21.69 -2.02 13.62
C LEU A 270 -21.76 -3.46 13.08
N GLY A 271 -22.95 -4.08 13.04
CA GLY A 271 -23.14 -5.48 12.62
C GLY A 271 -22.89 -5.77 11.13
N ASP A 272 -23.08 -4.77 10.25
CA ASP A 272 -22.81 -4.91 8.81
C ASP A 272 -21.31 -4.95 8.48
N ASP A 273 -20.45 -4.53 9.41
CA ASP A 273 -19.02 -4.73 9.26
C ASP A 273 -18.68 -6.23 9.41
N GLU A 274 -19.34 -7.05 10.23
CA GLU A 274 -18.95 -8.48 10.32
C GLU A 274 -19.14 -9.28 9.02
N LYS A 275 -20.12 -8.96 8.17
CA LYS A 275 -20.35 -9.69 6.90
C LYS A 275 -19.55 -9.13 5.72
N ALA A 276 -19.33 -7.82 5.64
CA ALA A 276 -18.47 -7.23 4.60
C ALA A 276 -16.98 -7.31 4.96
N VAL A 277 -16.66 -7.21 6.26
CA VAL A 277 -15.33 -7.44 6.84
C VAL A 277 -15.08 -8.93 7.01
N GLY A 278 -16.06 -9.83 7.08
CA GLY A 278 -15.82 -11.29 6.99
C GLY A 278 -15.03 -11.68 5.72
N ALA A 279 -15.25 -11.00 4.60
CA ALA A 279 -14.53 -11.23 3.35
C ALA A 279 -13.14 -10.54 3.27
N ALA A 280 -12.89 -9.52 4.08
CA ALA A 280 -11.59 -8.82 4.20
C ALA A 280 -10.73 -9.36 5.36
N ARG A 281 -11.37 -9.81 6.45
CA ARG A 281 -10.82 -10.49 7.63
C ARG A 281 -10.43 -11.92 7.33
N ALA A 282 -11.11 -12.59 6.38
CA ALA A 282 -10.62 -13.85 5.82
C ALA A 282 -9.25 -13.71 5.11
N ARG A 283 -8.80 -12.48 4.80
CA ARG A 283 -7.53 -12.26 4.11
C ARG A 283 -6.38 -11.81 5.02
N ASN A 284 -6.61 -11.09 6.13
CA ASN A 284 -5.51 -10.50 6.92
C ASN A 284 -5.58 -10.61 8.47
N VAL A 285 -6.54 -11.29 9.12
CA VAL A 285 -6.48 -11.54 10.59
C VAL A 285 -7.15 -12.88 10.95
N PRO A 286 -6.56 -13.72 11.83
CA PRO A 286 -7.15 -15.00 12.21
C PRO A 286 -8.53 -14.86 12.84
N VAL A 287 -9.51 -15.53 12.23
CA VAL A 287 -10.66 -16.07 12.94
C VAL A 287 -10.20 -17.40 13.55
N ILE A 288 -10.29 -17.53 14.87
CA ILE A 288 -10.95 -18.63 15.59
C ILE A 288 -10.66 -18.41 17.08
N GLY A 289 -11.71 -18.14 17.85
CA GLY A 289 -11.72 -18.50 19.25
C GLY A 289 -11.83 -20.02 19.35
N ARG A 290 -10.80 -20.68 19.87
CA ARG A 290 -10.94 -21.94 20.59
C ARG A 290 -10.00 -21.92 21.80
N ASN A 291 -10.59 -22.32 22.91
CA ASN A 291 -10.02 -22.36 24.25
C ASN A 291 -8.76 -23.24 24.28
N PRO A 292 -7.63 -22.83 24.89
CA PRO A 292 -6.42 -23.66 25.00
C PRO A 292 -6.58 -24.92 25.86
N SER A 293 -7.74 -25.13 26.49
CA SER A 293 -8.02 -26.26 27.40
C SER A 293 -8.47 -27.56 26.70
N GLN A 294 -8.34 -27.68 25.38
CA GLN A 294 -8.83 -28.86 24.63
C GLN A 294 -7.80 -29.52 23.73
N TRP A 295 -6.61 -29.83 24.25
CA TRP A 295 -5.71 -30.79 23.62
C TRP A 295 -5.44 -31.95 24.60
N PRO A 296 -5.73 -33.22 24.23
CA PRO A 296 -5.18 -34.35 24.96
C PRO A 296 -3.65 -34.39 24.75
N ALA A 297 -2.95 -34.89 25.77
CA ALA A 297 -1.50 -35.03 25.84
C ALA A 297 -0.90 -35.81 24.65
#